data_AF-A0A7Z9VFU6-F1
#
_entry.id   AF-A0A7Z9VFU6-F1
#
_cell.length_a   1.000
_cell.length_b   1.000
_cell.length_c   1.000
_cell.angle_alpha   90.00
_cell.angle_beta   90.00
_cell.angle_gamma   90.00
#
_symmetry.space_group_name_H-M   'P 1'
#
loop_
_entity.id
_entity.type
_entity.pdbx_description
1 polymer ?
#
loop_
_entity_poly.entity_id
_entity_poly.type
_entity_poly.pdbx_seq_one_letter_code
_entity_poly.pdbx_strand_id
1 'polypeptide(L)'
;MSAAEIEARKDRFRILVCIDGSDECYQSLRYAARLGGGVDADIVLLYVRPVDQGLRSGGLQVRVARENMLKWGLELPGIQYLKKGRDMLKELGIMASRYAVAQLRTAGLDSD
;
A
#
# COMPACT_ATOMS: atom_id res chain seq x y z
N MET A 1 9.89 15.83 3.22
CA MET A 1 10.95 14.85 3.53
C MET A 1 12.22 15.41 2.92
N SER A 2 13.27 15.62 3.73
CA SER A 2 14.55 16.16 3.24
C SER A 2 15.32 15.10 2.47
N ALA A 3 16.30 15.53 1.66
CA ALA A 3 17.18 14.60 0.95
C ALA A 3 17.95 13.68 1.93
N ALA A 4 18.34 14.21 3.09
CA ALA A 4 19.00 13.45 4.15
C ALA A 4 18.09 12.36 4.75
N GLU A 5 16.80 12.66 4.96
CA GLU A 5 15.83 11.66 5.42
C GLU A 5 15.59 10.57 4.35
N ILE A 6 15.59 10.91 3.06
CA ILE A 6 15.48 9.93 1.98
C ILE A 6 16.68 8.98 1.99
N GLU A 7 17.90 9.52 2.13
CA GLU A 7 19.13 8.74 2.15
C GLU A 7 19.18 7.81 3.36
N ALA A 8 18.91 8.32 4.56
CA ALA A 8 18.87 7.51 5.79
C ALA A 8 17.84 6.37 5.72
N ARG A 9 16.75 6.53 4.96
CA ARG A 9 15.76 5.48 4.75
C ARG A 9 16.20 4.40 3.76
N LYS A 10 17.21 4.63 2.91
CA LYS A 10 17.68 3.62 1.92
C LYS A 10 18.34 2.42 2.60
N ASP A 11 19.00 2.64 3.72
CA ASP A 11 19.72 1.60 4.45
C ASP A 11 18.82 0.80 5.40
N ARG A 12 17.56 1.22 5.56
CA ARG A 12 16.59 0.53 6.40
C ARG A 12 16.00 -0.68 5.69
N PHE A 13 15.82 -1.75 6.44
CA PHE A 13 15.14 -2.94 5.96
C PHE A 13 13.69 -2.59 5.58
N ARG A 14 13.22 -3.02 4.41
CA ARG A 14 11.86 -2.70 3.93
C ARG A 14 11.09 -3.96 3.63
N ILE A 15 9.87 -4.04 4.17
CA ILE A 15 8.95 -5.15 3.93
C ILE A 15 7.79 -4.61 3.11
N LEU A 16 7.68 -5.07 1.86
CA LEU A 16 6.52 -4.80 1.01
C LEU A 16 5.44 -5.84 1.29
N VAL A 17 4.25 -5.39 1.71
CA VAL A 17 3.09 -6.25 1.94
C VAL A 17 2.02 -5.92 0.91
N CYS A 18 1.70 -6.91 0.08
CA CYS A 18 0.60 -6.83 -0.88
C CYS A 18 -0.73 -7.13 -0.19
N ILE A 19 -1.71 -6.25 -0.40
CA ILE A 19 -3.06 -6.34 0.15
C ILE A 19 -4.02 -6.42 -1.02
N ASP A 20 -4.79 -7.50 -1.12
CA ASP A 20 -5.85 -7.68 -2.12
C ASP A 20 -7.26 -7.62 -1.51
N GLY A 21 -7.34 -7.62 -0.18
CA GLY A 21 -8.58 -7.60 0.60
C GLY A 21 -8.95 -8.95 1.21
N SER A 22 -8.22 -10.02 0.88
CA SER A 22 -8.36 -11.35 1.49
C SER A 22 -7.94 -11.35 2.96
N ASP A 23 -8.36 -12.33 3.75
CA ASP A 23 -7.91 -12.43 5.15
C ASP A 23 -6.46 -12.93 5.24
N GLU A 24 -6.01 -13.70 4.26
CA GLU A 24 -4.64 -14.22 4.11
C GLU A 24 -3.61 -13.09 3.97
N CYS A 25 -3.94 -12.04 3.21
CA CYS A 25 -3.05 -10.88 3.08
C CYS A 25 -2.88 -10.12 4.42
N TYR A 26 -3.92 -10.08 5.25
CA TYR A 26 -3.85 -9.49 6.58
C TYR A 26 -3.10 -10.37 7.59
N GLN A 27 -3.12 -11.70 7.44
CA GLN A 27 -2.23 -12.56 8.21
C GLN A 27 -0.76 -12.30 7.85
N SER A 28 -0.47 -12.17 6.56
CA SER A 28 0.87 -11.82 6.07
C SER A 28 1.36 -10.48 6.64
N LEU A 29 0.46 -9.50 6.76
CA LEU A 29 0.76 -8.24 7.42
C LEU A 29 1.17 -8.42 8.89
N ARG A 30 0.49 -9.28 9.65
CA ARG A 30 0.87 -9.57 11.05
C ARG A 30 2.26 -10.19 11.14
N TYR A 31 2.61 -11.08 10.21
CA TYR A 31 3.95 -11.67 10.15
C TYR A 31 5.01 -10.60 9.83
N ALA A 32 4.77 -9.75 8.84
CA ALA A 32 5.66 -8.63 8.50
C ALA A 32 5.87 -7.71 9.71
N ALA A 33 4.82 -7.43 10.46
CA ALA A 33 4.86 -6.57 11.63
C ALA A 33 5.70 -7.20 12.76
N ARG A 34 5.54 -8.52 13.00
CA ARG A 34 6.39 -9.26 13.96
C ARG A 34 7.85 -9.33 13.53
N LEU A 35 8.11 -9.54 12.25
CA LEU A 35 9.47 -9.56 11.69
C LEU A 35 10.15 -8.18 11.83
N GLY A 36 9.39 -7.12 11.57
CA GLY A 36 9.85 -5.74 11.70
C GLY A 36 10.03 -5.28 13.15
N GLY A 37 9.34 -5.85 14.13
CA GLY A 37 9.39 -5.38 15.53
C GLY A 37 10.76 -5.46 16.22
N GLY A 38 11.69 -6.26 15.68
CA GLY A 38 13.07 -6.40 16.19
C GLY A 38 14.12 -5.57 15.44
N VAL A 39 13.76 -4.85 14.39
CA VAL A 39 14.66 -4.10 13.50
C VAL A 39 14.03 -2.75 13.13
N ASP A 40 14.80 -1.70 12.82
CA ASP A 40 14.22 -0.46 12.28
C ASP A 40 13.78 -0.69 10.82
N ALA A 41 12.60 -1.29 10.65
CA ALA A 41 12.05 -1.68 9.36
C ALA A 41 10.87 -0.79 8.92
N ASP A 42 10.87 -0.43 7.64
CA ASP A 42 9.71 0.19 6.99
C ASP A 42 8.76 -0.88 6.45
N ILE A 43 7.50 -0.84 6.87
CA ILE A 43 6.43 -1.64 6.28
C ILE A 43 5.71 -0.80 5.21
N VAL A 44 5.73 -1.27 3.97
CA VAL A 44 5.08 -0.63 2.82
C VAL A 44 3.84 -1.43 2.46
N LEU A 45 2.66 -0.81 2.47
CA LEU A 45 1.42 -1.44 2.05
C LEU A 45 1.12 -1.11 0.59
N LEU A 46 0.87 -2.13 -0.23
CA LEU A 46 0.50 -2.00 -1.64
C LEU A 46 -0.82 -2.72 -1.91
N TYR A 47 -1.83 -2.00 -2.40
CA TYR A 47 -3.06 -2.63 -2.85
C TYR A 47 -2.89 -3.24 -4.24
N VAL A 48 -3.22 -4.53 -4.39
CA VAL A 48 -3.21 -5.26 -5.66
C VAL A 48 -4.65 -5.55 -6.05
N ARG A 49 -5.06 -5.12 -7.24
CA ARG A 49 -6.40 -5.40 -7.77
C ARG A 49 -6.44 -6.82 -8.36
N PRO A 50 -7.42 -7.66 -8.00
CA PRO A 50 -7.64 -8.94 -8.67
C PRO A 50 -7.92 -8.77 -10.17
N VAL A 51 -7.39 -9.69 -10.98
CA VAL A 51 -7.45 -9.67 -12.46
C VAL A 51 -8.90 -9.64 -12.97
N ASP A 52 -9.85 -10.17 -12.19
CA ASP A 52 -11.21 -10.45 -12.65
C ASP A 52 -12.13 -9.22 -12.68
N GLN A 53 -11.68 -8.08 -12.14
CA GLN A 53 -12.54 -6.90 -11.93
C GLN A 53 -12.28 -5.72 -12.88
N GLY A 54 -11.75 -5.96 -14.08
CA GLY A 54 -11.57 -4.86 -15.05
C GLY A 54 -10.79 -5.13 -16.33
N LEU A 55 -10.30 -6.34 -16.60
CA LEU A 55 -9.60 -6.59 -17.88
C LEU A 55 -10.47 -6.41 -19.13
N ARG A 56 -11.81 -6.38 -19.00
CA ARG A 56 -12.71 -6.05 -20.11
C ARG A 56 -12.77 -4.56 -20.47
N SER A 57 -12.28 -3.67 -19.59
CA SER A 57 -12.24 -2.23 -19.84
C SER A 57 -10.82 -1.70 -19.97
N GLY A 58 -10.02 -2.39 -20.80
CA GLY A 58 -8.65 -2.07 -21.21
C GLY A 58 -8.08 -0.75 -20.70
N GLY A 59 -7.54 -0.74 -19.47
CA GLY A 59 -6.66 0.26 -18.82
C GLY A 59 -7.11 1.74 -18.75
N LEU A 60 -7.66 2.26 -19.83
CA LEU A 60 -8.05 3.65 -20.06
C LEU A 60 -9.29 4.04 -19.24
N GLN A 61 -10.29 3.17 -19.11
CA GLN A 61 -11.47 3.45 -18.27
C GLN A 61 -11.12 3.52 -16.78
N VAL A 62 -10.13 2.73 -16.33
CA VAL A 62 -9.69 2.75 -14.92
C VAL A 62 -8.96 4.06 -14.59
N ARG A 63 -8.16 4.60 -15.50
CA ARG A 63 -7.48 5.89 -15.33
C ARG A 63 -8.48 7.05 -15.27
N VAL A 64 -9.43 7.07 -16.20
CA VAL A 64 -10.50 8.09 -16.26
C VAL A 64 -11.42 8.00 -15.05
N ALA A 65 -11.82 6.78 -14.65
CA ALA A 65 -12.61 6.57 -13.43
C ALA A 65 -11.85 7.03 -12.18
N ARG A 66 -10.55 6.77 -12.07
CA ARG A 66 -9.73 7.21 -10.92
C ARG A 66 -9.68 8.73 -10.77
N GLU A 67 -9.46 9.46 -11.87
CA GLU A 67 -9.41 10.92 -11.86
C GLU A 67 -10.79 11.53 -11.56
N ASN A 68 -11.86 10.94 -12.09
CA ASN A 68 -13.22 11.40 -11.83
C ASN A 68 -13.71 11.04 -10.41
N MET A 69 -13.40 9.86 -9.90
CA MET A 69 -13.77 9.43 -8.54
C MET A 69 -13.13 10.31 -7.46
N LEU A 70 -11.86 10.68 -7.64
CA LEU A 70 -11.18 11.64 -6.75
C LEU A 70 -11.83 13.03 -6.81
N LYS A 71 -12.21 13.50 -8.00
CA LYS A 71 -12.93 14.77 -8.18
C LYS A 71 -14.36 14.73 -7.59
N TRP A 72 -14.98 13.56 -7.53
CA TRP A 72 -16.35 13.36 -7.02
C TRP A 72 -16.42 13.00 -5.53
N GLY A 73 -15.27 12.97 -4.82
CA GLY A 73 -15.22 12.64 -3.39
C GLY A 73 -15.50 11.16 -3.09
N LEU A 74 -15.44 10.29 -4.09
CA LEU A 74 -15.59 8.85 -3.94
C LEU A 74 -14.27 8.22 -3.50
N GLU A 75 -14.34 7.27 -2.56
CA GLU A 75 -13.17 6.54 -2.10
C GLU A 75 -12.52 5.75 -3.26
N LEU A 76 -11.18 5.88 -3.38
CA LEU A 76 -10.41 5.13 -4.38
C LEU A 76 -10.57 3.61 -4.18
N PRO A 77 -10.73 2.82 -5.26
CA PRO A 77 -10.76 1.37 -5.14
C PRO A 77 -9.51 0.87 -4.40
N GLY A 78 -9.74 0.09 -3.34
CA GLY A 78 -8.68 -0.49 -2.51
C GLY A 78 -8.22 0.36 -1.32
N ILE A 79 -8.64 1.62 -1.19
CA ILE A 79 -8.24 2.47 -0.06
C ILE A 79 -8.74 1.92 1.28
N GLN A 80 -9.93 1.33 1.31
CA GLN A 80 -10.50 0.67 2.49
C GLN A 80 -9.60 -0.46 2.99
N TYR A 81 -9.02 -1.24 2.08
CA TYR A 81 -8.14 -2.36 2.46
C TYR A 81 -6.81 -1.86 3.03
N LEU A 82 -6.27 -0.78 2.47
CA LEU A 82 -5.08 -0.11 2.99
C LEU A 82 -5.34 0.54 4.36
N LYS A 83 -6.52 1.17 4.55
CA LYS A 83 -6.95 1.70 5.86
C LYS A 83 -7.02 0.59 6.91
N LYS A 84 -7.64 -0.55 6.59
CA LYS A 84 -7.69 -1.74 7.47
C LYS A 84 -6.28 -2.22 7.84
N GLY A 85 -5.37 -2.32 6.86
CA GLY A 85 -3.98 -2.71 7.12
C GLY A 85 -3.24 -1.72 8.03
N ARG A 86 -3.40 -0.41 7.79
CA ARG A 86 -2.85 0.65 8.65
C ARG A 86 -3.39 0.56 10.07
N ASP A 87 -4.70 0.38 10.24
CA ASP A 87 -5.34 0.35 11.56
C ASP A 87 -4.91 -0.89 12.34
N MET A 88 -4.75 -2.03 11.66
CA MET A 88 -4.14 -3.23 12.25
C MET A 88 -2.71 -2.97 12.76
N LEU A 89 -1.87 -2.28 11.98
CA LEU A 89 -0.52 -1.95 12.44
C LEU A 89 -0.52 -1.01 13.66
N LYS A 90 -1.52 -0.13 13.80
CA LYS A 90 -1.70 0.71 14.99
C LYS A 90 -2.12 -0.10 16.21
N GLU A 91 -3.09 -0.99 16.04
CA GLU A 91 -3.57 -1.88 17.11
C GLU A 91 -2.46 -2.78 17.65
N LEU A 92 -1.54 -3.21 16.78
CA LEU A 92 -0.37 -4.01 17.15
C LEU A 92 0.73 -3.19 17.87
N GLY A 93 0.59 -1.88 18.01
CA GLY A 93 1.58 -1.02 18.67
C GLY A 93 2.87 -0.81 17.87
N ILE A 94 2.88 -1.15 16.58
CA ILE A 94 4.07 -1.12 15.71
C ILE A 94 4.23 0.26 15.03
N MET A 95 3.20 1.10 15.10
CA MET A 95 3.12 2.40 14.42
C MET A 95 3.36 3.57 15.39
N ALA A 96 4.45 4.33 15.20
CA ALA A 96 4.63 5.65 15.84
C ALA A 96 3.81 6.75 15.14
N SER A 97 3.46 7.82 15.86
CA SER A 97 2.36 8.78 15.59
C SER A 97 2.41 9.62 14.29
N ARG A 98 3.31 9.40 13.31
CA ARG A 98 3.46 10.31 12.15
C ARG A 98 3.54 9.56 10.81
N TYR A 99 2.56 9.78 9.92
CA TYR A 99 2.55 9.20 8.56
C TYR A 99 2.46 10.27 7.47
N ALA A 100 3.33 10.14 6.47
CA ALA A 100 3.16 10.75 5.15
C ALA A 100 2.59 9.68 4.20
N VAL A 101 1.46 9.97 3.56
CA VAL A 101 0.91 9.12 2.50
C VAL A 101 1.79 9.28 1.26
N ALA A 102 2.66 8.29 0.98
CA ALA A 102 3.47 8.30 -0.22
C ALA A 102 2.65 7.83 -1.43
N GLN A 103 2.84 8.52 -2.55
CA GLN A 103 2.10 8.35 -3.81
C GLN A 103 2.10 6.89 -4.31
N LEU A 104 0.92 6.45 -4.79
CA LEU A 104 0.72 5.24 -5.59
C LEU A 104 1.60 5.30 -6.85
N ARG A 105 2.64 4.46 -6.91
CA ARG A 105 3.36 4.14 -8.15
C ARG A 105 2.78 2.85 -8.72
N THR A 106 2.35 2.87 -9.98
CA THR A 106 1.97 1.66 -10.71
C THR A 106 3.24 0.92 -11.10
N ALA A 107 3.42 -0.31 -10.63
CA ALA A 107 4.38 -1.22 -11.26
C ALA A 107 3.79 -1.62 -12.61
N GLY A 108 4.21 -0.96 -13.68
CA GLY A 108 4.03 -1.48 -15.02
C GLY A 108 4.92 -2.72 -15.14
N LEU A 109 4.32 -3.87 -15.41
CA LEU A 109 5.06 -4.98 -16.02
C LEU A 109 5.34 -4.53 -17.45
N ASP A 110 6.44 -3.81 -17.65
CA ASP A 110 7.00 -3.62 -18.98
C ASP A 110 7.36 -5.02 -19.48
N SER A 111 6.49 -5.54 -20.33
CA SER A 111 6.67 -6.81 -21.02
C SER A 111 7.26 -6.44 -22.38
N ASP A 112 8.44 -7.00 -22.68
CA ASP A 112 9.09 -6.95 -24.00
C ASP A 112 8.15 -7.39 -25.14
#